data_AF-R6I7Q5-F1
#
_entry.id   AF-R6I7Q5-F1
#
_cell.length_a   1.000
_cell.length_b   1.000
_cell.length_c   1.000
_cell.angle_alpha   90.00
_cell.angle_beta   90.00
_cell.angle_gamma   90.00
#
_symmetry.space_group_name_H-M   'P 1'
#
loop_
_entity.id
_entity.type
_entity.pdbx_description
1 polymer ?
#
loop_
_entity_poly.entity_id
_entity_poly.type
_entity_poly.pdbx_seq_one_letter_code
_entity_poly.pdbx_strand_id
1 'polypeptide(L)' 'MDISGNKMLHLKQDLAFLRQRLAECSEESAKQSIRREIMEKETYYNILADRQRLSK' A
#
# COMPACT_ATOMS: atom_id res chain seq x y z
N MET A 1 11.58 19.96 3.42
CA MET A 1 11.25 18.67 4.08
C MET A 1 10.48 17.85 3.07
N ASP A 2 11.04 16.73 2.61
CA ASP A 2 10.53 15.96 1.47
C ASP A 2 9.35 15.07 1.91
N ILE A 3 8.16 15.68 1.98
CA ILE A 3 6.93 15.04 2.50
C ILE A 3 6.52 13.84 1.63
N SER A 4 6.89 13.85 0.34
CA SER A 4 6.53 12.83 -0.64
C SER A 4 7.31 11.52 -0.45
N GLY A 5 8.62 11.59 -0.18
CA GLY A 5 9.45 10.42 0.11
C GLY A 5 8.97 9.67 1.36
N ASN A 6 8.53 10.41 2.38
CA ASN A 6 8.04 9.82 3.63
C ASN A 6 6.69 9.10 3.43
N LYS A 7 5.77 9.68 2.64
CA LYS A 7 4.48 9.04 2.33
C LYS A 7 4.61 7.74 1.54
N MET A 8 5.49 7.69 0.54
CA MET A 8 5.72 6.46 -0.22
C MET A 8 6.37 5.36 0.62
N LEU A 9 7.27 5.72 1.55
CA LEU A 9 7.87 4.77 2.48
C LEU A 9 6.82 4.15 3.42
N HIS A 10 5.96 4.97 4.02
CA HIS A 10 4.87 4.49 4.87
C HIS A 10 3.90 3.58 4.10
N LEU A 11 3.54 3.93 2.86
CA LEU A 11 2.70 3.07 2.02
C LEU A 11 3.33 1.70 1.73
N LYS A 12 4.65 1.65 1.50
CA LYS A 12 5.35 0.37 1.32
C LYS A 12 5.33 -0.47 2.59
N GLN A 13 5.52 0.14 3.75
CA GLN A 13 5.46 -0.56 5.05
C GLN A 13 4.05 -1.09 5.33
N ASP A 14 3.02 -0.26 5.14
CA ASP A 14 1.61 -0.68 5.27
C ASP A 14 1.28 -1.87 4.35
N LEU A 15 1.71 -1.81 3.09
CA LEU A 15 1.49 -2.89 2.12
C LEU A 15 2.21 -4.18 2.52
N ALA A 16 3.43 -4.09 3.08
CA ALA A 16 4.13 -5.27 3.59
C ALA A 16 3.39 -5.89 4.79
N PHE A 17 2.93 -5.05 5.72
CA PHE A 17 2.16 -5.48 6.87
C PHE A 17 0.83 -6.14 6.49
N LEU A 18 0.07 -5.54 5.56
CA LEU A 18 -1.19 -6.11 5.08
C LEU A 18 -0.98 -7.45 4.37
N ARG A 19 0.09 -7.59 3.58
CA ARG A 19 0.43 -8.88 2.95
C ARG A 19 0.79 -9.95 3.98
N GLN A 20 1.52 -9.59 5.04
CA GLN A 20 1.78 -10.50 6.15
C GLN A 20 0.48 -10.91 6.85
N ARG A 21 -0.37 -9.94 7.19
CA ARG A 21 -1.69 -10.22 7.79
C ARG A 21 -2.55 -11.10 6.88
N LEU A 22 -2.51 -10.90 5.57
CA LEU A 22 -3.24 -11.74 4.62
C LEU A 22 -2.76 -13.20 4.64
N ALA A 23 -1.46 -13.42 4.78
CA ALA A 23 -0.85 -14.75 4.85
C ALA A 23 -1.18 -15.48 6.16
N GLU A 24 -1.23 -14.74 7.27
CA GLU A 24 -1.53 -15.27 8.61
C GLU A 24 -3.04 -15.39 8.89
N CYS A 25 -3.88 -14.65 8.14
CA CYS A 25 -5.33 -14.71 8.31
C CYS A 25 -5.89 -16.04 7.81
N SER A 26 -6.78 -16.66 8.59
CA SER A 26 -7.49 -17.89 8.20
C SER A 26 -8.91 -17.63 7.72
N GLU A 27 -9.52 -16.53 8.18
CA GLU A 27 -10.90 -16.14 7.86
C GLU A 27 -11.02 -15.56 6.45
N GLU A 28 -11.81 -16.19 5.57
CA GLU A 28 -11.89 -15.79 4.16
C GLU A 28 -12.54 -14.41 3.96
N SER A 29 -13.52 -14.05 4.80
CA SER A 29 -14.13 -12.71 4.80
C SER A 29 -13.11 -11.61 5.15
N ALA A 30 -12.25 -11.87 6.13
CA ALA A 30 -11.17 -10.96 6.51
C ALA A 30 -10.08 -10.90 5.43
N LYS A 31 -9.72 -12.03 4.81
CA LYS A 31 -8.81 -12.05 3.65
C LYS A 31 -9.34 -11.19 2.51
N GLN A 32 -10.64 -11.27 2.21
CA GLN A 32 -11.25 -10.45 1.16
C GLN A 32 -11.14 -8.96 1.46
N SER A 33 -11.40 -8.56 2.71
CA SER A 33 -11.22 -7.17 3.16
C SER A 33 -9.77 -6.71 3.05
N ILE A 34 -8.81 -7.53 3.51
CA ILE A 34 -7.38 -7.21 3.43
C ILE A 34 -6.91 -7.10 1.97
N ARG A 35 -7.37 -8.00 1.08
CA ARG A 35 -7.06 -7.92 -0.36
C ARG A 35 -7.58 -6.62 -0.99
N ARG A 36 -8.79 -6.19 -0.63
CA ARG A 36 -9.33 -4.90 -1.09
C ARG A 36 -8.47 -3.73 -0.61
N GLU A 37 -8.09 -3.73 0.67
CA GLU A 37 -7.25 -2.66 1.23
C GLU A 37 -5.86 -2.61 0.58
N ILE A 38 -5.25 -3.76 0.29
CA ILE A 38 -3.99 -3.85 -0.46
C ILE A 38 -4.14 -3.20 -1.84
N MET A 39 -5.20 -3.54 -2.58
CA MET A 39 -5.44 -3.01 -3.92
C MET A 39 -5.59 -1.47 -3.92
N GLU A 40 -6.33 -0.92 -2.96
CA GLU A 40 -6.52 0.52 -2.81
C GLU A 40 -5.19 1.24 -2.52
N LYS A 41 -4.38 0.69 -1.60
CA LYS A 41 -3.08 1.25 -1.25
C LYS A 41 -2.05 1.11 -2.38
N GLU A 42 -2.07 0.02 -3.15
CA GLU A 42 -1.24 -0.15 -4.35
C GLU A 42 -1.60 0.90 -5.42
N THR A 43 -2.89 1.11 -5.65
CA THR A 43 -3.39 2.12 -6.59
C THR A 43 -2.90 3.51 -6.18
N TYR A 44 -3.02 3.86 -4.89
CA TYR A 44 -2.55 5.15 -4.39
C TYR A 44 -1.02 5.30 -4.50
N TYR A 45 -0.26 4.26 -4.17
CA TYR A 45 1.19 4.24 -4.35
C TYR A 45 1.58 4.49 -5.81
N ASN A 46 0.92 3.83 -6.77
CA ASN A 46 1.20 4.00 -8.19
C ASN A 46 0.94 5.44 -8.65
N ILE A 47 -0.17 6.04 -8.24
CA ILE A 47 -0.49 7.44 -8.55
C ILE A 47 0.59 8.39 -7.98
N LEU A 48 1.03 8.17 -6.74
CA LEU A 48 2.09 8.99 -6.14
C LEU A 48 3.43 8.79 -6.85
N ALA A 49 3.77 7.56 -7.21
CA ALA A 49 4.98 7.25 -7.96
C ALA A 49 4.99 7.92 -9.33
N ASP A 50 3.85 7.91 -10.04
CA ASP A 50 3.69 8.60 -11.32
C ASP A 50 3.84 10.11 -11.18
N ARG A 51 3.21 10.72 -10.16
CA ARG A 51 3.38 12.15 -9.88
C ARG A 51 4.84 12.50 -9.58
N GLN A 52 5.55 11.66 -8.84
CA GLN A 52 6.96 11.88 -8.55
C GLN A 52 7.83 11.75 -9.82
N ARG A 53 7.50 10.81 -10.72
CA ARG A 53 8.19 10.65 -12.01
C ARG A 53 8.00 11.87 -12.92
N LEU A 54 6.79 12.42 -12.99
CA LEU A 54 6.48 13.61 -13.80
C LEU A 54 7.04 14.90 -13.22
N SER A 55 7.34 14.93 -11.92
CA SER A 55 7.92 16.08 -11.22
C SER A 55 9.46 16.10 -11.26
N LYS A 56 10.09 15.12 -11.90
CA LYS A 56 11.54 15.06 -12.16
C LYS A 56 11.83 15.48 -13.59
#